data_AF-A0A528LGI9-F1
#
_entry.id   AF-A0A528LGI9-F1
#
_cell.length_a   1.000
_cell.length_b   1.000
_cell.length_c   1.000
_cell.angle_alpha   90.00
_cell.angle_beta   90.00
_cell.angle_gamma   90.00
#
_symmetry.space_group_name_H-M   'P 1'
#
loop_
_entity.id
_entity.type
_entity.pdbx_description
1 polymer ?
#
loop_
_entity_poly.entity_id
_entity_poly.type
_entity_poly.pdbx_seq_one_letter_code
_entity_poly.pdbx_strand_id
1 'polypeptide(L)'
;MNIRKYFVIGLAKTGTTVVSKTIQNTMSINDYYMEPKDASFFEAISTRENDCVVKVLYDHWVDRPNLFNSIVYNEFNTNFLANIFIVRDPRAEIISRLHYVAYPYFENRASSESDVQKWLEIFRRKESDPGAVSLRDITHHLATNFNVFGAEEIKQSSTAAIRYAEYLSNLPKELKTVLRYEDFVSGNLTDHPLRDLLVGSRDVGDDLRRTRRSGGEDDWHAFFHPSDYEWLREILGNTAQLLGYDFAPTGPKHAINPENSSQYVEQIIREAQRKRLSNAK
;
A
#
# COMPACT_ATOMS: atom_id res chain seq x y z
N MET A 1 -22.16 -26.37 -1.50
CA MET A 1 -21.81 -24.97 -1.81
C MET A 1 -20.47 -24.97 -2.50
N ASN A 2 -20.26 -24.18 -3.55
CA ASN A 2 -18.93 -24.03 -4.14
C ASN A 2 -18.07 -23.19 -3.19
N ILE A 3 -16.87 -23.69 -2.87
CA ILE A 3 -15.93 -23.00 -1.98
C ILE A 3 -15.41 -21.73 -2.66
N ARG A 4 -15.40 -20.62 -1.93
CA ARG A 4 -15.05 -19.28 -2.44
C ARG A 4 -13.70 -18.85 -1.88
N LYS A 5 -12.64 -18.95 -2.68
CA LYS A 5 -11.29 -18.51 -2.30
C LYS A 5 -10.87 -17.34 -3.18
N TYR A 6 -10.44 -16.23 -2.59
CA TYR A 6 -9.97 -15.05 -3.31
C TYR A 6 -8.52 -14.74 -2.97
N PHE A 7 -7.72 -14.40 -3.98
CA PHE A 7 -6.33 -14.04 -3.81
C PHE A 7 -6.09 -12.58 -4.19
N VAL A 8 -5.75 -11.74 -3.21
CA VAL A 8 -5.55 -10.31 -3.38
C VAL A 8 -4.06 -9.99 -3.30
N ILE A 9 -3.53 -9.37 -4.36
CA ILE A 9 -2.11 -9.14 -4.58
C ILE A 9 -1.90 -7.66 -4.86
N GLY A 10 -0.88 -7.05 -4.28
CA GLY A 10 -0.43 -5.71 -4.64
C GLY A 10 0.88 -5.39 -3.96
N LEU A 11 1.43 -4.21 -4.21
CA LEU A 11 2.59 -3.74 -3.46
C LEU A 11 2.19 -3.25 -2.07
N ALA A 12 3.14 -3.13 -1.15
CA ALA A 12 2.91 -2.42 0.09
C ALA A 12 2.34 -1.02 -0.19
N LYS A 13 1.33 -0.61 0.57
CA LYS A 13 0.68 0.72 0.45
C LYS A 13 -0.11 0.96 -0.84
N THR A 14 -0.50 -0.08 -1.55
CA THR A 14 -1.44 0.02 -2.68
C THR A 14 -2.93 -0.13 -2.29
N GLY A 15 -3.24 -0.36 -1.02
CA GLY A 15 -4.62 -0.55 -0.55
C GLY A 15 -5.08 -2.01 -0.47
N THR A 16 -4.15 -2.96 -0.59
CA THR A 16 -4.42 -4.42 -0.48
C THR A 16 -5.26 -4.80 0.73
N THR A 17 -4.99 -4.23 1.92
CA THR A 17 -5.76 -4.54 3.15
C THR A 17 -7.23 -4.11 3.06
N VAL A 18 -7.51 -2.90 2.57
CA VAL A 18 -8.90 -2.42 2.51
C VAL A 18 -9.69 -3.16 1.44
N VAL A 19 -9.07 -3.47 0.29
CA VAL A 19 -9.71 -4.26 -0.77
C VAL A 19 -10.01 -5.68 -0.27
N SER A 20 -9.03 -6.37 0.32
CA SER A 20 -9.22 -7.74 0.79
C SER A 20 -10.26 -7.84 1.92
N LYS A 21 -10.27 -6.87 2.85
CA LYS A 21 -11.31 -6.78 3.89
C LYS A 21 -12.69 -6.44 3.33
N THR A 22 -12.77 -5.62 2.29
CA THR A 22 -14.04 -5.34 1.61
C THR A 22 -14.63 -6.61 0.99
N ILE A 23 -13.81 -7.41 0.32
CA ILE A 23 -14.24 -8.72 -0.22
C ILE A 23 -14.69 -9.63 0.91
N GLN A 24 -13.91 -9.72 1.99
CA GLN A 24 -14.26 -10.52 3.16
C GLN A 24 -15.64 -10.13 3.73
N ASN A 25 -15.85 -8.83 3.97
CA ASN A 25 -17.07 -8.30 4.54
C ASN A 25 -18.27 -8.51 3.62
N THR A 26 -18.11 -8.22 2.31
CA THR A 26 -19.16 -8.37 1.31
C THR A 26 -19.64 -9.81 1.19
N MET A 27 -18.69 -10.75 1.22
CA MET A 27 -18.98 -12.18 1.05
C MET A 27 -19.29 -12.91 2.36
N SER A 28 -19.23 -12.20 3.50
CA SER A 28 -19.35 -12.76 4.85
C SER A 28 -18.41 -13.96 5.07
N ILE A 29 -17.15 -13.81 4.66
CA ILE A 29 -16.12 -14.85 4.76
C ILE A 29 -15.43 -14.76 6.13
N ASN A 30 -15.39 -15.87 6.87
CA ASN A 30 -14.75 -15.90 8.18
C ASN A 30 -13.22 -15.99 8.08
N ASP A 31 -12.70 -16.83 7.18
CA ASP A 31 -11.26 -17.07 7.10
C ASP A 31 -10.54 -15.97 6.30
N TYR A 32 -9.63 -15.26 6.97
CA TYR A 32 -8.82 -14.20 6.39
C TYR A 32 -7.35 -14.43 6.71
N TYR A 33 -6.52 -14.54 5.67
CA TYR A 33 -5.10 -14.79 5.82
C TYR A 33 -4.29 -13.61 5.30
N MET A 34 -3.54 -12.99 6.20
CA MET A 34 -2.76 -11.80 5.92
C MET A 34 -1.30 -12.15 5.69
N GLU A 35 -0.85 -11.92 4.46
CA GLU A 35 0.55 -11.94 4.02
C GLU A 35 1.30 -13.25 4.36
N PRO A 36 0.74 -14.44 4.06
CA PRO A 36 1.52 -15.67 4.13
C PRO A 36 2.76 -15.53 3.24
N LYS A 37 3.91 -16.05 3.73
CA LYS A 37 5.21 -15.94 3.05
C LYS A 37 5.83 -17.30 2.69
N ASP A 38 5.11 -18.38 2.97
CA ASP A 38 5.60 -19.75 2.90
C ASP A 38 4.74 -20.59 1.93
N ALA A 39 5.37 -21.48 1.18
CA ALA A 39 4.72 -22.39 0.25
C ALA A 39 3.76 -23.36 0.96
N SER A 40 4.15 -23.84 2.15
CA SER A 40 3.37 -24.78 2.96
C SER A 40 1.99 -24.25 3.33
N PHE A 41 1.83 -22.93 3.44
CA PHE A 41 0.52 -22.31 3.61
C PHE A 41 -0.41 -22.58 2.42
N PHE A 42 0.10 -22.45 1.20
CA PHE A 42 -0.67 -22.65 -0.03
C PHE A 42 -0.92 -24.13 -0.31
N GLU A 43 0.00 -25.00 0.06
CA GLU A 43 -0.25 -26.45 0.09
C GLU A 43 -1.39 -26.77 1.07
N ALA A 44 -1.35 -26.21 2.28
CA ALA A 44 -2.38 -26.44 3.29
C ALA A 44 -3.73 -25.84 2.92
N ILE A 45 -3.77 -24.73 2.17
CA ILE A 45 -5.05 -24.11 1.76
C ILE A 45 -5.75 -24.90 0.65
N SER A 46 -5.00 -25.68 -0.14
CA SER A 46 -5.55 -26.51 -1.22
C SER A 46 -6.53 -27.56 -0.71
N THR A 47 -6.29 -28.10 0.48
CA THR A 47 -7.09 -29.15 1.12
C THR A 47 -8.23 -28.62 1.99
N ARG A 48 -8.30 -27.30 2.22
CA ARG A 48 -9.36 -26.70 3.05
C ARG A 48 -10.66 -26.55 2.28
N GLU A 49 -11.76 -26.91 2.93
CA GLU A 49 -13.13 -26.81 2.42
C GLU A 49 -13.86 -25.53 2.86
N ASN A 50 -13.12 -24.51 3.29
CA ASN A 50 -13.67 -23.24 3.75
C ASN A 50 -13.47 -22.12 2.74
N ASP A 51 -14.43 -21.20 2.71
CA ASP A 51 -14.28 -19.93 2.02
C ASP A 51 -13.18 -19.10 2.69
N CYS A 52 -12.33 -18.44 1.89
CA CYS A 52 -11.27 -17.59 2.46
C CYS A 52 -10.88 -16.42 1.54
N VAL A 53 -10.30 -15.40 2.16
CA VAL A 53 -9.58 -14.34 1.45
C VAL A 53 -8.12 -14.37 1.87
N VAL A 54 -7.23 -14.52 0.90
CA VAL A 54 -5.78 -14.48 1.10
C VAL A 54 -5.26 -13.17 0.51
N LYS A 55 -4.62 -12.36 1.34
CA LYS A 55 -3.96 -11.13 0.92
C LYS A 55 -2.45 -11.32 0.95
N VAL A 56 -1.73 -10.99 -0.12
CA VAL A 56 -0.26 -10.97 -0.14
C VAL A 56 0.28 -9.63 -0.63
N LEU A 57 1.52 -9.33 -0.23
CA LEU A 57 2.30 -8.23 -0.80
C LEU A 57 3.31 -8.80 -1.79
N TYR A 58 3.31 -8.31 -3.01
CA TYR A 58 4.27 -8.74 -4.04
C TYR A 58 5.73 -8.49 -3.60
N ASP A 59 5.98 -7.45 -2.80
CA ASP A 59 7.29 -7.15 -2.21
C ASP A 59 7.90 -8.37 -1.47
N HIS A 60 7.08 -9.22 -0.85
CA HIS A 60 7.54 -10.42 -0.11
C HIS A 60 7.91 -11.62 -1.00
N TRP A 61 7.55 -11.54 -2.28
CA TRP A 61 7.65 -12.63 -3.25
C TRP A 61 8.55 -12.28 -4.43
N VAL A 62 9.01 -11.03 -4.50
CA VAL A 62 9.76 -10.49 -5.63
C VAL A 62 11.01 -11.31 -5.96
N ASP A 63 11.71 -11.83 -4.95
CA ASP A 63 12.92 -12.63 -5.12
C ASP A 63 12.65 -14.15 -5.20
N ARG A 64 11.37 -14.54 -5.25
CA ARG A 64 10.91 -15.94 -5.39
C ARG A 64 9.86 -16.05 -6.51
N PRO A 65 10.15 -15.57 -7.73
CA PRO A 65 9.17 -15.45 -8.80
C PRO A 65 8.57 -16.80 -9.22
N ASN A 66 9.36 -17.88 -9.22
CA ASN A 66 8.88 -19.21 -9.55
C ASN A 66 7.82 -19.69 -8.55
N LEU A 67 8.08 -19.53 -7.26
CA LEU A 67 7.14 -19.92 -6.21
C LEU A 67 5.88 -19.06 -6.24
N PHE A 68 6.03 -17.76 -6.51
CA PHE A 68 4.89 -16.87 -6.70
C PHE A 68 4.02 -17.29 -7.91
N ASN A 69 4.65 -17.66 -9.02
CA ASN A 69 3.97 -18.19 -10.20
C ASN A 69 3.22 -19.49 -9.88
N SER A 70 3.80 -20.41 -9.13
CA SER A 70 3.10 -21.64 -8.72
C SER A 70 1.78 -21.35 -8.00
N ILE A 71 1.69 -20.24 -7.25
CA ILE A 71 0.45 -19.81 -6.60
C ILE A 71 -0.54 -19.23 -7.62
N VAL A 72 -0.10 -18.29 -8.47
CA VAL A 72 -0.94 -17.59 -9.45
C VAL A 72 -1.47 -18.52 -10.53
N TYR A 73 -0.65 -19.47 -10.99
CA TYR A 73 -0.98 -20.50 -11.98
C TYR A 73 -1.71 -21.70 -11.37
N ASN A 74 -2.07 -21.65 -10.09
CA ASN A 74 -2.81 -22.70 -9.38
C ASN A 74 -2.09 -24.07 -9.35
N GLU A 75 -0.75 -24.11 -9.39
CA GLU A 75 0.02 -25.36 -9.30
C GLU A 75 -0.12 -26.04 -7.93
N PHE A 76 -0.40 -25.25 -6.89
CA PHE A 76 -0.74 -25.75 -5.55
C PHE A 76 -2.18 -26.26 -5.42
N ASN A 77 -3.00 -26.21 -6.47
CA ASN A 77 -4.44 -26.52 -6.41
C ASN A 77 -5.19 -25.69 -5.33
N THR A 78 -4.78 -24.43 -5.15
CA THR A 78 -5.43 -23.49 -4.23
C THR A 78 -6.87 -23.20 -4.63
N ASN A 79 -7.18 -23.31 -5.94
CA ASN A 79 -8.48 -23.09 -6.55
C ASN A 79 -9.08 -21.72 -6.21
N PHE A 80 -8.23 -20.68 -6.25
CA PHE A 80 -8.69 -19.31 -6.16
C PHE A 80 -9.63 -18.99 -7.32
N LEU A 81 -10.80 -18.42 -7.01
CA LEU A 81 -11.77 -17.98 -8.00
C LEU A 81 -11.28 -16.77 -8.81
N ALA A 82 -10.43 -15.95 -8.20
CA ALA A 82 -9.81 -14.81 -8.84
C ALA A 82 -8.47 -14.45 -8.19
N ASN A 83 -7.49 -14.12 -9.04
CA ASN A 83 -6.27 -13.41 -8.65
C ASN A 83 -6.48 -11.91 -8.92
N ILE A 84 -6.66 -11.14 -7.86
CA ILE A 84 -6.99 -9.71 -7.90
C ILE A 84 -5.71 -8.92 -7.66
N PHE A 85 -5.20 -8.31 -8.74
CA PHE A 85 -4.01 -7.47 -8.73
C PHE A 85 -4.40 -6.02 -8.53
N ILE A 86 -3.85 -5.37 -7.50
CA ILE A 86 -4.14 -3.98 -7.19
C ILE A 86 -3.01 -3.11 -7.73
N VAL A 87 -3.39 -2.16 -8.57
CA VAL A 87 -2.50 -1.09 -9.03
C VAL A 87 -2.93 0.22 -8.39
N ARG A 88 -1.96 1.07 -8.10
CA ARG A 88 -2.16 2.40 -7.50
C ARG A 88 -1.20 3.36 -8.18
N ASP A 89 -1.54 4.65 -8.23
CA ASP A 89 -0.59 5.64 -8.71
C ASP A 89 0.71 5.57 -7.86
N PRO A 90 1.88 5.33 -8.47
CA PRO A 90 3.14 5.16 -7.73
C PRO A 90 3.50 6.41 -6.91
N ARG A 91 3.02 7.58 -7.33
CA ARG A 91 3.20 8.82 -6.59
C ARG A 91 2.40 8.82 -5.29
N ALA A 92 1.14 8.42 -5.35
CA ALA A 92 0.27 8.29 -4.19
C ALA A 92 0.76 7.20 -3.22
N GLU A 93 1.30 6.11 -3.77
CA GLU A 93 1.94 5.04 -3.00
C GLU A 93 3.13 5.55 -2.17
N ILE A 94 4.05 6.32 -2.77
CA ILE A 94 5.21 6.88 -2.07
C ILE A 94 4.80 7.77 -0.92
N ILE A 95 3.78 8.63 -1.10
CA ILE A 95 3.26 9.45 -0.01
C ILE A 95 2.71 8.56 1.12
N SER A 96 2.04 7.46 0.80
CA SER A 96 1.61 6.50 1.82
C SER A 96 2.79 5.78 2.52
N ARG A 97 3.87 5.45 1.80
CA ARG A 97 5.09 4.87 2.41
C ARG A 97 5.81 5.87 3.31
N LEU A 98 5.95 7.12 2.85
CA LEU A 98 6.57 8.24 3.56
C LEU A 98 5.97 8.44 4.94
N HIS A 99 4.64 8.44 5.04
CA HIS A 99 3.98 8.61 6.35
C HIS A 99 4.12 7.34 7.19
N TYR A 100 3.95 6.17 6.59
CA TYR A 100 3.93 4.92 7.34
C TYR A 100 5.29 4.51 7.90
N VAL A 101 6.42 4.97 7.35
CA VAL A 101 7.77 4.61 7.84
C VAL A 101 7.98 4.99 9.31
N ALA A 102 7.19 5.92 9.86
CA ALA A 102 7.17 6.21 11.28
C ALA A 102 6.80 4.98 12.13
N TYR A 103 5.83 4.17 11.70
CA TYR A 103 5.39 3.01 12.49
C TYR A 103 6.54 2.02 12.79
N PRO A 104 7.23 1.42 11.79
CA PRO A 104 8.33 0.50 12.09
C PRO A 104 9.52 1.20 12.75
N TYR A 105 9.75 2.50 12.53
CA TYR A 105 10.80 3.24 13.22
C TYR A 105 10.55 3.29 14.73
N PHE A 106 9.37 3.74 15.15
CA PHE A 106 9.01 3.93 16.56
C PHE A 106 8.63 2.63 17.28
N GLU A 107 8.24 1.58 16.54
CA GLU A 107 7.99 0.23 17.09
C GLU A 107 9.31 -0.43 17.51
N ASN A 108 10.39 -0.20 16.75
CA ASN A 108 11.67 -0.87 16.96
C ASN A 108 12.71 -0.03 17.72
N ARG A 109 12.41 1.24 18.04
CA ARG A 109 13.36 2.14 18.70
C ARG A 109 12.72 2.86 19.89
N ALA A 110 13.44 2.89 21.00
CA ALA A 110 13.13 3.83 22.06
C ALA A 110 13.31 5.27 21.53
N SER A 111 12.38 6.14 21.88
CA SER A 111 12.29 7.51 21.37
C SER A 111 11.79 8.42 22.47
N SER A 112 12.26 9.66 22.43
CA SER A 112 11.82 10.75 23.28
C SER A 112 10.65 11.52 22.64
N GLU A 113 9.95 12.33 23.43
CA GLU A 113 8.96 13.28 22.90
C GLU A 113 9.60 14.26 21.89
N SER A 114 10.88 14.62 22.10
CA SER A 114 11.63 15.46 21.17
C SER A 114 11.76 14.80 19.78
N ASP A 115 12.00 13.50 19.72
CA ASP A 115 12.08 12.77 18.44
C ASP A 115 10.73 12.79 17.71
N VAL A 116 9.62 12.64 18.45
CA VAL A 116 8.27 12.72 17.90
C VAL A 116 7.99 14.11 17.34
N GLN A 117 8.26 15.16 18.11
CA GLN A 117 8.04 16.54 17.65
C GLN A 117 8.90 16.88 16.43
N LYS A 118 10.16 16.45 16.43
CA LYS A 118 11.08 16.64 15.29
C LYS A 118 10.63 15.89 14.04
N TRP A 119 10.01 14.72 14.20
CA TRP A 119 9.41 14.00 13.07
C TRP A 119 8.18 14.72 12.52
N LEU A 120 7.30 15.20 13.39
CA LEU A 120 6.06 15.87 12.99
C LEU A 120 6.27 17.26 12.41
N GLU A 121 7.34 17.96 12.82
CA GLU A 121 7.64 19.32 12.38
C GLU A 121 7.64 19.48 10.85
N ILE A 122 8.29 18.55 10.13
CA ILE A 122 8.40 18.67 8.67
C ILE A 122 7.05 18.51 7.96
N PHE A 123 6.17 17.64 8.47
CA PHE A 123 4.81 17.48 7.95
C PHE A 123 3.95 18.72 8.28
N ARG A 124 4.04 19.25 9.50
CA ARG A 124 3.32 20.47 9.90
C ARG A 124 3.75 21.68 9.08
N ARG A 125 5.05 21.81 8.79
CA ARG A 125 5.57 22.85 7.89
C ARG A 125 4.99 22.70 6.48
N LYS A 126 5.00 21.48 5.94
CA LYS A 126 4.43 21.17 4.62
C LYS A 126 2.91 21.42 4.57
N GLU A 127 2.17 21.15 5.64
CA GLU A 127 0.74 21.46 5.77
C GLU A 127 0.47 22.96 5.76
N SER A 128 1.26 23.73 6.52
CA SER A 128 1.10 25.19 6.61
C SER A 128 1.47 25.93 5.34
N ASP A 129 2.46 25.41 4.60
CA ASP A 129 2.92 25.95 3.33
C ASP A 129 3.36 24.81 2.41
N PRO A 130 2.44 24.26 1.61
CA PRO A 130 2.76 23.22 0.63
C PRO A 130 3.77 23.66 -0.43
N GLY A 131 3.98 24.96 -0.64
CA GLY A 131 4.97 25.49 -1.57
C GLY A 131 6.39 25.53 -0.99
N ALA A 132 6.54 25.75 0.31
CA ALA A 132 7.85 25.93 0.94
C ALA A 132 8.64 24.65 1.22
N VAL A 133 7.98 23.49 1.23
CA VAL A 133 8.62 22.20 1.54
C VAL A 133 8.43 21.25 0.37
N SER A 134 9.50 20.85 -0.30
CA SER A 134 9.48 19.83 -1.36
C SER A 134 9.46 18.41 -0.77
N LEU A 135 9.10 17.40 -1.57
CA LEU A 135 9.25 16.01 -1.14
C LEU A 135 10.72 15.69 -0.85
N ARG A 136 11.64 16.25 -1.63
CA ARG A 136 13.09 16.12 -1.38
C ARG A 136 13.48 16.63 0.00
N ASP A 137 12.95 17.78 0.43
CA ASP A 137 13.20 18.31 1.78
C ASP A 137 12.70 17.36 2.87
N ILE A 138 11.51 16.76 2.69
CA ILE A 138 10.95 15.79 3.65
C ILE A 138 11.85 14.55 3.73
N THR A 139 12.21 13.97 2.59
CA THR A 139 13.07 12.77 2.55
C THR A 139 14.47 13.04 3.10
N HIS A 140 15.03 14.22 2.83
CA HIS A 140 16.30 14.65 3.41
C HIS A 140 16.20 14.83 4.94
N HIS A 141 15.12 15.43 5.42
CA HIS A 141 14.88 15.58 6.86
C HIS A 141 14.79 14.22 7.56
N LEU A 142 14.07 13.26 6.99
CA LEU A 142 13.96 11.92 7.57
C LEU A 142 15.27 11.14 7.52
N ALA A 143 16.00 11.21 6.39
CA ALA A 143 17.29 10.55 6.25
C ALA A 143 18.32 11.12 7.23
N THR A 144 18.47 12.45 7.30
CA THR A 144 19.47 13.10 8.17
C THR A 144 19.19 12.87 9.66
N ASN A 145 17.93 12.95 10.08
CA ASN A 145 17.59 12.92 11.50
C ASN A 145 17.29 11.53 12.05
N PHE A 146 16.86 10.61 11.19
CA PHE A 146 16.35 9.30 11.63
C PHE A 146 16.96 8.13 10.83
N ASN A 147 17.74 8.41 9.79
CA ASN A 147 18.33 7.41 8.88
C ASN A 147 17.26 6.48 8.28
N VAL A 148 16.19 7.07 7.75
CA VAL A 148 15.09 6.37 7.09
C VAL A 148 14.53 7.19 5.93
N PHE A 149 14.03 6.50 4.91
CA PHE A 149 13.21 7.07 3.84
C PHE A 149 13.90 8.21 3.07
N GLY A 150 15.17 8.01 2.72
CA GLY A 150 15.90 8.88 1.81
C GLY A 150 15.58 8.60 0.33
N ALA A 151 16.36 9.22 -0.55
CA ALA A 151 16.21 9.07 -1.99
C ALA A 151 16.45 7.63 -2.48
N GLU A 152 17.29 6.86 -1.78
CA GLU A 152 17.60 5.48 -2.14
C GLU A 152 16.42 4.54 -1.85
N GLU A 153 15.71 4.72 -0.73
CA GLU A 153 14.52 3.94 -0.40
C GLU A 153 13.38 4.19 -1.39
N ILE A 154 13.26 5.41 -1.93
CA ILE A 154 12.31 5.73 -2.99
C ILE A 154 12.69 5.00 -4.29
N LYS A 155 13.98 5.00 -4.66
CA LYS A 155 14.47 4.24 -5.82
C LYS A 155 14.22 2.73 -5.66
N GLN A 156 14.53 2.16 -4.51
CA GLN A 156 14.29 0.74 -4.22
C GLN A 156 12.80 0.38 -4.29
N SER A 157 11.93 1.22 -3.73
CA SER A 157 10.48 1.05 -3.85
C SER A 157 10.03 1.12 -5.32
N SER A 158 10.61 2.01 -6.12
CA SER A 158 10.34 2.07 -7.56
C SER A 158 10.78 0.80 -8.29
N THR A 159 11.97 0.25 -7.98
CA THR A 159 12.43 -1.02 -8.58
C THR A 159 11.44 -2.15 -8.33
N ALA A 160 10.92 -2.29 -7.11
CA ALA A 160 9.88 -3.28 -6.81
C ALA A 160 8.59 -3.02 -7.60
N ALA A 161 8.22 -1.74 -7.78
CA ALA A 161 7.05 -1.35 -8.53
C ALA A 161 7.18 -1.60 -10.05
N ILE A 162 8.36 -1.38 -10.63
CA ILE A 162 8.68 -1.73 -12.02
C ILE A 162 8.53 -3.24 -12.21
N ARG A 163 9.17 -4.04 -11.35
CA ARG A 163 9.09 -5.51 -11.42
C ARG A 163 7.64 -6.00 -11.32
N TYR A 164 6.83 -5.38 -10.45
CA TYR A 164 5.40 -5.69 -10.35
C TYR A 164 4.62 -5.31 -11.62
N ALA A 165 4.87 -4.13 -12.17
CA ALA A 165 4.20 -3.66 -13.39
C ALA A 165 4.57 -4.51 -14.62
N GLU A 166 5.85 -4.89 -14.75
CA GLU A 166 6.35 -5.80 -15.78
C GLU A 166 5.75 -7.19 -15.62
N TYR A 167 5.75 -7.73 -14.40
CA TYR A 167 5.09 -9.00 -14.07
C TYR A 167 3.63 -8.98 -14.50
N LEU A 168 2.90 -7.93 -14.11
CA LEU A 168 1.50 -7.79 -14.44
C LEU A 168 1.29 -7.67 -15.95
N SER A 169 2.15 -6.97 -16.68
CA SER A 169 2.06 -6.81 -18.13
C SER A 169 2.25 -8.13 -18.87
N ASN A 170 3.16 -8.98 -18.38
CA ASN A 170 3.49 -10.27 -18.99
C ASN A 170 2.56 -11.42 -18.59
N LEU A 171 1.78 -11.28 -17.52
CA LEU A 171 0.87 -12.32 -17.05
C LEU A 171 -0.34 -12.49 -18.01
N PRO A 172 -0.75 -13.71 -18.37
CA PRO A 172 -1.95 -13.96 -19.19
C PRO A 172 -3.21 -13.30 -18.61
N LYS A 173 -4.11 -12.83 -19.48
CA LYS A 173 -5.30 -12.05 -19.08
C LYS A 173 -6.28 -12.87 -18.25
N GLU A 174 -6.40 -14.15 -18.56
CA GLU A 174 -7.23 -15.12 -17.86
C GLU A 174 -6.76 -15.43 -16.43
N LEU A 175 -5.49 -15.15 -16.11
CA LEU A 175 -4.92 -15.37 -14.78
C LEU A 175 -4.99 -14.14 -13.88
N LYS A 176 -5.51 -13.00 -14.37
CA LYS A 176 -5.50 -11.73 -13.62
C LYS A 176 -6.80 -10.96 -13.76
N THR A 177 -7.23 -10.39 -12.64
CA THR A 177 -8.17 -9.26 -12.61
C THR A 177 -7.45 -8.07 -12.03
N VAL A 178 -7.38 -6.95 -12.76
CA VAL A 178 -6.69 -5.74 -12.31
C VAL A 178 -7.69 -4.75 -11.74
N LEU A 179 -7.45 -4.31 -10.51
CA LEU A 179 -8.22 -3.28 -9.82
C LEU A 179 -7.34 -2.03 -9.65
N ARG A 180 -7.77 -0.89 -10.20
CA ARG A 180 -7.19 0.41 -9.83
C ARG A 180 -7.72 0.82 -8.47
N TYR A 181 -6.82 1.14 -7.54
CA TYR A 181 -7.20 1.52 -6.20
C TYR A 181 -8.05 2.80 -6.18
N GLU A 182 -7.77 3.74 -7.08
CA GLU A 182 -8.47 5.01 -7.24
C GLU A 182 -9.94 4.81 -7.66
N ASP A 183 -10.20 3.87 -8.57
CA ASP A 183 -11.55 3.48 -8.98
C ASP A 183 -12.29 2.79 -7.82
N PHE A 184 -11.59 1.93 -7.08
CA PHE A 184 -12.13 1.30 -5.88
C PHE A 184 -12.54 2.35 -4.83
N VAL A 185 -11.68 3.30 -4.48
CA VAL A 185 -12.01 4.29 -3.44
C VAL A 185 -13.09 5.27 -3.88
N SER A 186 -13.09 5.69 -5.15
CA SER A 186 -14.11 6.59 -5.70
C SER A 186 -15.46 5.90 -5.98
N GLY A 187 -15.49 4.56 -6.02
CA GLY A 187 -16.69 3.79 -6.35
C GLY A 187 -16.97 3.67 -7.84
N ASN A 188 -16.04 4.10 -8.70
CA ASN A 188 -16.13 4.04 -10.16
C ASN A 188 -15.84 2.62 -10.68
N LEU A 189 -16.68 1.66 -10.28
CA LEU A 189 -16.50 0.23 -10.55
C LEU A 189 -17.47 -0.34 -11.58
N THR A 190 -18.19 0.50 -12.32
CA THR A 190 -19.31 0.10 -13.20
C THR A 190 -18.95 -1.05 -14.14
N ASP A 191 -17.75 -1.02 -14.73
CA ASP A 191 -17.30 -2.04 -15.70
C ASP A 191 -16.35 -3.08 -15.11
N HIS A 192 -16.13 -3.08 -13.78
CA HIS A 192 -15.22 -4.00 -13.15
C HIS A 192 -15.86 -5.39 -12.99
N PRO A 193 -15.23 -6.49 -13.45
CA PRO A 193 -15.83 -7.83 -13.46
C PRO A 193 -16.15 -8.39 -12.06
N LEU A 194 -15.51 -7.84 -11.03
CA LEU A 194 -15.72 -8.22 -9.63
C LEU A 194 -16.42 -7.11 -8.81
N ARG A 195 -17.16 -6.20 -9.47
CA ARG A 195 -17.85 -5.08 -8.81
C ARG A 195 -18.64 -5.53 -7.58
N ASP A 196 -19.40 -6.61 -7.70
CA ASP A 196 -20.26 -7.12 -6.63
C ASP A 196 -19.49 -7.53 -5.36
N LEU A 197 -18.18 -7.83 -5.48
CA LEU A 197 -17.31 -8.14 -4.33
C LEU A 197 -16.73 -6.89 -3.66
N LEU A 198 -16.80 -5.73 -4.32
CA LEU A 198 -16.06 -4.51 -3.97
C LEU A 198 -16.95 -3.37 -3.45
N VAL A 199 -18.26 -3.61 -3.33
CA VAL A 199 -19.25 -2.60 -2.92
C VAL A 199 -19.60 -2.63 -1.42
N GLY A 200 -19.13 -3.63 -0.66
CA GLY A 200 -19.45 -3.74 0.76
C GLY A 200 -18.64 -2.82 1.68
N SER A 201 -18.73 -3.10 2.98
CA SER A 201 -18.05 -2.31 4.02
C SER A 201 -16.53 -2.34 3.83
N ARG A 202 -15.92 -1.15 3.80
CA ARG A 202 -14.46 -0.94 3.74
C ARG A 202 -13.80 -0.91 5.13
N ASP A 203 -14.52 -1.32 6.17
CA ASP A 203 -13.97 -1.43 7.51
C ASP A 203 -12.90 -2.54 7.55
N VAL A 204 -11.71 -2.16 8.02
CA VAL A 204 -10.57 -3.06 8.16
C VAL A 204 -10.43 -3.60 9.59
N GLY A 205 -11.24 -3.11 10.53
CA GLY A 205 -11.10 -3.35 11.97
C GLY A 205 -10.02 -2.49 12.61
N ASP A 206 -10.12 -2.33 13.94
CA ASP A 206 -9.25 -1.44 14.71
C ASP A 206 -7.76 -1.80 14.60
N ASP A 207 -7.44 -3.10 14.63
CA ASP A 207 -6.05 -3.60 14.56
C ASP A 207 -5.34 -3.28 13.23
N LEU A 208 -6.11 -2.96 12.19
CA LEU A 208 -5.58 -2.65 10.85
C LEU A 208 -5.84 -1.20 10.45
N ARG A 209 -6.42 -0.38 11.35
CA ARG A 209 -6.78 1.01 11.05
C ARG A 209 -5.58 1.84 10.58
N ARG A 210 -4.39 1.63 11.13
CA ARG A 210 -3.13 2.29 10.68
C ARG A 210 -2.81 2.08 9.21
N THR A 211 -3.35 1.04 8.57
CA THR A 211 -3.09 0.76 7.14
C THR A 211 -3.84 1.71 6.21
N ARG A 212 -4.82 2.46 6.73
CA ARG A 212 -5.60 3.48 6.02
C ARG A 212 -5.08 4.86 6.41
N ARG A 213 -4.43 5.54 5.46
CA ARG A 213 -4.00 6.95 5.60
C ARG A 213 -5.10 7.90 5.17
N SER A 214 -5.49 7.85 3.90
CA SER A 214 -6.56 8.69 3.34
C SER A 214 -7.67 7.80 2.75
N GLY A 215 -8.92 8.21 2.95
CA GLY A 215 -10.11 7.47 2.53
C GLY A 215 -10.50 7.60 1.06
N GLY A 216 -9.57 8.01 0.18
CA GLY A 216 -9.85 8.39 -1.21
C GLY A 216 -9.64 9.88 -1.50
N GLU A 217 -9.22 10.67 -0.51
CA GLU A 217 -8.78 12.04 -0.74
C GLU A 217 -7.47 12.04 -1.54
N ASP A 218 -7.50 12.72 -2.69
CA ASP A 218 -6.44 12.85 -3.68
C ASP A 218 -5.33 13.82 -3.22
N ASP A 219 -4.94 13.69 -1.96
CA ASP A 219 -4.09 14.65 -1.25
C ASP A 219 -2.62 14.55 -1.63
N TRP A 220 -2.21 13.48 -2.30
CA TRP A 220 -0.79 13.27 -2.61
C TRP A 220 -0.25 14.33 -3.57
N HIS A 221 -1.11 14.93 -4.41
CA HIS A 221 -0.72 16.05 -5.27
C HIS A 221 -0.17 17.24 -4.47
N ALA A 222 -0.76 17.54 -3.31
CA ALA A 222 -0.34 18.63 -2.44
C ALA A 222 1.04 18.39 -1.82
N PHE A 223 1.55 17.16 -1.83
CA PHE A 223 2.88 16.84 -1.33
C PHE A 223 4.01 17.21 -2.29
N PHE A 224 3.73 17.41 -3.57
CA PHE A 224 4.77 17.65 -4.56
C PHE A 224 4.94 19.12 -4.88
N HIS A 225 6.17 19.59 -4.72
CA HIS A 225 6.58 20.87 -5.27
C HIS A 225 6.85 20.71 -6.78
N PRO A 226 6.66 21.76 -7.61
CA PRO A 226 7.00 21.71 -9.03
C PRO A 226 8.43 21.17 -9.31
N SER A 227 9.40 21.47 -8.43
CA SER A 227 10.77 20.97 -8.57
C SER A 227 10.95 19.47 -8.32
N ASP A 228 9.97 18.79 -7.73
CA ASP A 228 10.02 17.34 -7.49
C ASP A 228 9.71 16.55 -8.76
N TYR A 229 9.04 17.15 -9.76
CA TYR A 229 8.48 16.38 -10.88
C TYR A 229 9.52 15.77 -11.82
N GLU A 230 10.59 16.49 -12.14
CA GLU A 230 11.65 15.93 -13.00
C GLU A 230 12.32 14.73 -12.31
N TRP A 231 12.65 14.90 -11.04
CA TRP A 231 13.21 13.85 -10.20
C TRP A 231 12.29 12.63 -10.06
N LEU A 232 11.01 12.85 -9.77
CA LEU A 232 10.03 11.78 -9.65
C LEU A 232 9.79 11.10 -10.99
N ARG A 233 9.86 11.84 -12.11
CA ARG A 233 9.72 11.27 -13.45
C ARG A 233 10.86 10.32 -13.78
N GLU A 234 12.09 10.67 -13.42
CA GLU A 234 13.24 9.78 -13.59
C GLU A 234 13.08 8.47 -12.81
N ILE A 235 12.48 8.53 -11.62
CA ILE A 235 12.35 7.36 -10.75
C ILE A 235 11.09 6.55 -11.06
N LEU A 236 9.96 7.18 -11.31
CA LEU A 236 8.62 6.57 -11.33
C LEU A 236 7.92 6.64 -12.68
N GLY A 237 8.45 7.41 -13.64
CA GLY A 237 7.79 7.64 -14.92
C GLY A 237 7.51 6.35 -15.67
N ASN A 238 8.50 5.44 -15.71
CA ASN A 238 8.34 4.13 -16.33
C ASN A 238 7.25 3.29 -15.63
N THR A 239 7.29 3.22 -14.30
CA THR A 239 6.28 2.52 -13.50
C THR A 239 4.87 3.05 -13.75
N ALA A 240 4.71 4.37 -13.70
CA ALA A 240 3.42 5.02 -13.94
C ALA A 240 2.90 4.68 -15.35
N GLN A 241 3.74 4.75 -16.37
CA GLN A 241 3.38 4.41 -17.74
C GLN A 241 2.94 2.94 -17.86
N LEU A 242 3.71 1.99 -17.32
CA LEU A 242 3.39 0.56 -17.35
C LEU A 242 2.07 0.24 -16.63
N LEU A 243 1.75 0.99 -15.58
CA LEU A 243 0.50 0.85 -14.82
C LEU A 243 -0.67 1.69 -15.39
N GLY A 244 -0.46 2.43 -16.49
CA GLY A 244 -1.50 3.21 -17.16
C GLY A 244 -1.88 4.53 -16.45
N TYR A 245 -0.92 5.17 -15.76
CA TYR A 245 -1.07 6.49 -15.15
C TYR A 245 -0.35 7.57 -15.97
N ASP A 246 -0.99 8.73 -16.11
CA ASP A 246 -0.36 9.93 -16.67
C ASP A 246 0.61 10.55 -15.65
N PHE A 247 1.80 10.95 -16.12
CA PHE A 247 2.83 11.60 -15.31
C PHE A 247 2.91 13.13 -15.55
N ALA A 248 1.81 13.75 -15.94
CA ALA A 248 1.74 15.21 -16.02
C ALA A 248 1.95 15.87 -14.64
N PRO A 249 2.69 17.00 -14.58
CA PRO A 249 2.77 17.80 -13.38
C PRO A 249 1.41 18.34 -12.96
N THR A 250 1.08 18.09 -11.70
CA THR A 250 -0.14 18.55 -11.06
C THR A 250 0.31 19.28 -9.80
N GLY A 251 0.52 20.60 -9.88
CA GLY A 251 0.93 21.39 -8.71
C GLY A 251 -0.03 21.21 -7.53
N PRO A 252 0.33 21.69 -6.33
CA PRO A 252 -0.55 21.59 -5.17
C PRO A 252 -1.90 22.23 -5.49
N LYS A 253 -2.95 21.41 -5.54
CA LYS A 253 -4.30 21.85 -5.89
C LYS A 253 -5.07 22.37 -4.68
N HIS A 254 -4.65 22.00 -3.48
CA HIS A 254 -5.33 22.27 -2.21
C HIS A 254 -4.36 22.13 -1.03
N ALA A 255 -4.80 22.60 0.14
CA ALA A 255 -4.09 22.39 1.40
C ALA A 255 -4.10 20.90 1.79
N ILE A 256 -3.05 20.43 2.46
CA ILE A 256 -2.97 19.05 2.95
C ILE A 256 -3.89 18.90 4.17
N ASN A 257 -4.78 17.90 4.13
CA ASN A 257 -5.58 17.55 5.29
C ASN A 257 -4.69 16.96 6.40
N PRO A 258 -4.59 17.60 7.60
CA PRO A 258 -3.76 17.09 8.68
C PRO A 258 -4.15 15.69 9.16
N GLU A 259 -5.44 15.32 9.05
CA GLU A 259 -5.92 13.97 9.38
C GLU A 259 -5.26 12.89 8.51
N ASN A 260 -4.86 13.24 7.28
CA ASN A 260 -4.16 12.35 6.36
C ASN A 260 -2.63 12.52 6.39
N SER A 261 -2.12 13.41 7.24
CA SER A 261 -0.70 13.74 7.34
C SER A 261 -0.19 13.77 8.78
N SER A 262 0.08 14.92 9.38
CA SER A 262 0.74 15.03 10.69
C SER A 262 -0.05 14.34 11.81
N GLN A 263 -1.38 14.46 11.82
CA GLN A 263 -2.22 13.80 12.83
C GLN A 263 -2.24 12.27 12.63
N TYR A 264 -2.28 11.80 11.38
CA TYR A 264 -2.12 10.38 11.06
C TYR A 264 -0.77 9.84 11.53
N VAL A 265 0.32 10.57 11.24
CA VAL A 265 1.69 10.18 11.65
C VAL A 265 1.78 10.13 13.16
N GLU A 266 1.26 11.13 13.85
CA GLU A 266 1.21 11.17 15.32
C GLU A 266 0.44 9.96 15.89
N GLN A 267 -0.70 9.61 15.30
CA GLN A 267 -1.49 8.45 15.71
C GLN A 267 -0.69 7.14 15.57
N ILE A 268 -0.05 6.91 14.42
CA ILE A 268 0.68 5.65 14.20
C ILE A 268 1.96 5.57 15.05
N ILE A 269 2.59 6.70 15.39
CA ILE A 269 3.70 6.77 16.34
C ILE A 269 3.24 6.31 17.72
N ARG A 270 2.11 6.85 18.21
CA ARG A 270 1.54 6.47 19.52
C ARG A 270 1.14 4.98 19.54
N GLU A 271 0.61 4.45 18.45
CA GLU A 271 0.33 3.01 18.32
C GLU A 271 1.62 2.18 18.39
N ALA A 272 2.65 2.55 17.62
CA ALA A 272 3.93 1.85 17.58
C ALA A 272 4.63 1.83 18.95
N GLN A 273 4.65 2.97 19.65
CA GLN A 273 5.23 3.07 21.00
C GLN A 273 4.48 2.20 22.01
N ARG A 274 3.14 2.17 21.96
CA ARG A 274 2.33 1.28 22.84
C ARG A 274 2.65 -0.19 22.60
N LYS A 275 2.78 -0.61 21.34
CA LYS A 275 3.12 -1.99 20.99
C LYS A 275 4.54 -2.38 21.40
N ARG A 276 5.51 -1.46 21.27
CA ARG A 276 6.87 -1.68 21.78
C ARG A 276 6.86 -1.93 23.29
N LEU A 277 6.09 -1.14 24.04
CA LEU A 277 5.97 -1.29 25.49
C LEU A 277 5.24 -2.57 25.90
N SER A 278 4.26 -3.05 25.13
CA SER A 278 3.62 -4.34 25.40
C SER A 278 4.54 -5.52 25.14
N ASN A 279 5.43 -5.43 24.14
CA ASN A 279 6.39 -6.50 23.82
C ASN A 279 7.59 -6.55 24.78
N ALA A 280 7.80 -5.51 25.58
CA ALA A 280 8.89 -5.44 26.56
C ALA A 280 8.49 -5.98 27.96
N LYS A 281 7.23 -6.36 28.15
CA LYS A 281 6.70 -6.99 29.36
C LYS A 281 6.67 -8.50 29.19
#